data_AF-C6KTF3-F1
#
_entry.id   AF-C6KTF3-F1
#
_cell.length_a   1.000
_cell.length_b   1.000
_cell.length_c   1.000
_cell.angle_alpha   90.00
_cell.angle_beta   90.00
_cell.angle_gamma   90.00
#
_symmetry.space_group_name_H-M   'P 1'
#
loop_
_entity.id
_entity.type
_entity.pdbx_description
1 polymer ?
#
loop_
_entity_poly.entity_id
_entity_poly.type
_entity_poly.pdbx_seq_one_letter_code
_entity_poly.pdbx_strand_id
1 'polypeptide(L)'
;MKIHYINILLFALPLNILVNNQRNHNNSTYHTSNTKTIKSHRSLCESKLYAQSNYENDQEMKDVIKEFNDRTAQRFEEYNERMQVKKNQCKEQCDKEIQQIILKDKIEKELTERFSALETKIDTNDILTCICEKSVADKVEKTCVKCGRILGTAVPELSLIGGIAVYAAAQSATMKTFISETIDVLNRIGGMSQLFGAKISQFVTPSIYGKPMNLVIPLQEAINNACKCPDMGDKILCGGIERSFEQNLPARIAYAVNQGVDTANDTWATATTPTTFLTNPFVASSIAIMIIVAIVLIIYLILRYRRKQKIKKKLQYIKLLKE
;
A
#
# COMPACT_ATOMS: atom_id res chain seq x y z
N MET A 1 37.60 11.90 -0.64
CA MET A 1 37.61 11.22 -1.95
C MET A 1 36.17 10.79 -2.27
N LYS A 2 35.57 11.44 -3.29
CA LYS A 2 34.25 11.23 -3.94
C LYS A 2 32.97 11.25 -3.07
N ILE A 3 32.54 12.47 -2.69
CA ILE A 3 31.24 12.78 -2.08
C ILE A 3 30.30 13.34 -3.18
N HIS A 4 29.78 12.48 -4.08
CA HIS A 4 28.90 12.94 -5.17
C HIS A 4 27.64 12.08 -5.40
N TYR A 5 27.19 11.28 -4.43
CA TYR A 5 25.94 10.49 -4.56
C TYR A 5 24.85 10.79 -3.50
N ILE A 6 24.99 11.87 -2.72
CA ILE A 6 24.07 12.20 -1.62
C ILE A 6 22.86 13.05 -2.07
N ASN A 7 22.81 13.53 -3.32
CA ASN A 7 21.78 14.47 -3.79
C ASN A 7 20.42 13.86 -4.20
N ILE A 8 20.21 12.54 -4.08
CA ILE A 8 18.92 11.89 -4.43
C ILE A 8 18.07 11.55 -3.19
N LEU A 9 18.63 11.64 -1.99
CA LEU A 9 17.91 11.37 -0.75
C LEU A 9 17.45 12.70 -0.12
N LEU A 10 16.21 13.12 -0.39
CA LEU A 10 15.49 14.22 0.28
C LEU A 10 15.32 14.04 1.81
N PHE A 11 16.09 13.14 2.44
CA PHE A 11 16.16 12.87 3.87
C PHE A 11 17.40 13.43 4.57
N ALA A 12 18.38 14.00 3.83
CA ALA A 12 19.57 14.56 4.46
C ALA A 12 19.26 15.76 5.39
N LEU A 13 18.28 16.60 5.02
CA LEU A 13 17.90 17.76 5.84
C LEU A 13 17.26 17.38 7.19
N PRO A 14 16.26 16.48 7.27
CA PRO A 14 15.70 16.08 8.56
C PRO A 14 16.66 15.25 9.42
N LEU A 15 17.59 14.48 8.83
CA LEU A 15 18.58 13.72 9.58
C LEU A 15 19.61 14.62 10.30
N ASN A 16 19.98 15.76 9.71
CA ASN A 16 20.86 16.73 10.36
C ASN A 16 20.24 17.42 11.59
N ILE A 17 18.91 17.41 11.74
CA ILE A 17 18.23 17.96 12.93
C ILE A 17 18.23 16.94 14.09
N LEU A 18 18.38 15.64 13.80
CA LEU A 18 18.43 14.57 14.81
C LEU A 18 19.84 14.30 15.34
N VAL A 19 20.89 14.74 14.62
CA VAL A 19 22.27 14.72 15.10
C VAL A 19 22.46 15.86 16.11
N ASN A 20 22.02 15.61 17.35
CA ASN A 20 22.39 16.42 18.50
C ASN A 20 23.86 16.12 18.84
N ASN A 21 24.77 16.90 18.28
CA ASN A 21 26.18 16.91 18.68
C ASN A 21 26.28 17.38 20.14
N GLN A 22 26.28 16.42 21.06
CA GLN A 22 26.48 16.62 22.50
C GLN A 22 27.97 16.84 22.86
N ARG A 23 28.76 17.34 21.91
CA ARG A 23 30.17 17.68 22.04
C ARG A 23 30.24 19.19 22.23
N ASN A 24 30.38 19.65 23.48
CA ASN A 24 31.02 20.93 23.89
C ASN A 24 30.85 21.31 25.37
N HIS A 25 30.28 20.46 26.23
CA HIS A 25 30.40 20.62 27.68
C HIS A 25 31.37 19.59 28.24
N ASN A 26 32.67 19.81 28.05
CA ASN A 26 33.76 19.16 28.77
C ASN A 26 35.05 19.95 28.48
N ASN A 27 35.32 20.99 29.27
CA ASN A 27 36.69 21.39 29.56
C ASN A 27 36.77 21.83 31.02
N SER A 28 37.34 20.93 31.81
CA SER A 28 37.90 21.15 33.13
C SER A 28 39.13 22.04 32.98
N THR A 29 39.16 23.21 33.62
CA THR A 29 40.40 23.77 34.15
C THR A 29 40.08 24.65 35.35
N TYR A 30 40.58 24.21 36.50
CA TYR A 30 40.55 24.89 37.78
C TYR A 30 41.38 26.17 37.73
N HIS A 31 40.77 27.31 38.08
CA HIS A 31 41.47 28.42 38.71
C HIS A 31 40.62 28.95 39.87
N THR A 32 41.04 28.56 41.06
CA THR A 32 40.59 29.05 42.36
C THR A 32 41.05 30.50 42.51
N SER A 33 40.10 31.45 42.54
CA SER A 33 40.33 32.75 43.15
C SER A 33 39.15 33.09 44.06
N ASN A 34 39.45 33.37 45.32
CA ASN A 34 38.51 33.74 46.37
C ASN A 34 37.90 35.10 46.05
N THR A 35 36.73 35.13 45.40
CA THR A 35 35.91 36.35 45.34
C THR A 35 34.43 35.99 45.39
N LYS A 36 33.74 36.60 46.36
CA LYS A 36 32.32 36.51 46.71
C LYS A 36 31.38 36.00 45.61
N THR A 37 30.60 34.98 45.94
CA THR A 37 29.55 34.37 45.11
C THR A 37 28.50 35.40 44.65
N ILE A 38 28.53 35.77 43.37
CA ILE A 38 27.45 36.49 42.69
C ILE A 38 26.39 35.45 42.30
N LYS A 39 25.27 35.44 43.01
CA LYS A 39 24.09 34.62 42.69
C LYS A 39 23.50 35.08 41.34
N SER A 40 23.57 34.25 40.31
CA SER A 40 23.04 34.55 38.97
C SER A 40 21.54 34.26 38.78
N HIS A 41 20.80 34.03 39.87
CA HIS A 41 19.35 33.89 39.84
C HIS A 41 18.74 35.00 40.70
N ARG A 42 18.36 36.10 40.06
CA ARG A 42 17.51 37.12 40.69
C ARG A 42 16.13 36.48 40.83
N SER A 43 15.86 35.92 42.01
CA SER A 43 14.57 35.34 42.34
C SER A 43 13.49 36.40 42.18
N LEU A 44 12.39 36.06 41.49
CA LEU A 44 11.19 36.90 41.30
C LEU A 44 10.55 37.40 42.62
N CYS A 45 11.08 37.01 43.78
CA CYS A 45 10.70 37.49 45.10
C CYS A 45 11.18 38.93 45.41
N GLU A 46 12.07 39.54 44.61
CA GLU A 46 12.43 40.96 44.76
C GLU A 46 11.40 41.94 44.15
N SER A 47 10.33 41.45 43.50
CA SER A 47 9.33 42.35 42.88
C SER A 47 8.49 43.13 43.90
N LYS A 48 8.42 42.68 45.17
CA LYS A 48 7.67 43.37 46.23
C LYS A 48 8.24 44.75 46.60
N LEU A 49 9.51 45.04 46.30
CA LEU A 49 10.11 46.35 46.58
C LEU A 49 9.78 47.42 45.53
N TYR A 50 9.24 47.03 44.37
CA TYR A 50 8.82 47.95 43.29
C TYR A 50 7.30 47.95 43.07
N ALA A 51 6.55 47.21 43.90
CA ALA A 51 5.18 46.80 43.59
C ALA A 51 4.09 47.87 43.84
N GLN A 52 4.40 49.07 44.37
CA GLN A 52 3.30 49.91 44.88
C GLN A 52 3.51 51.42 44.94
N SER A 53 4.20 52.02 43.96
CA SER A 53 4.21 53.49 43.87
C SER A 53 4.21 54.02 42.43
N ASN A 54 3.07 54.60 42.02
CA ASN A 54 2.88 55.59 40.95
C ASN A 54 2.85 55.21 39.46
N TYR A 55 3.02 53.95 39.03
CA TYR A 55 2.87 53.63 37.60
C TYR A 55 1.46 53.87 37.02
N GLU A 56 0.43 53.85 37.86
CA GLU A 56 -0.97 54.04 37.44
C GLU A 56 -1.33 55.52 37.16
N ASN A 57 -0.50 56.46 37.62
CA ASN A 57 -0.72 57.91 37.45
C ASN A 57 0.28 58.60 36.52
N ASP A 58 1.28 57.88 36.02
CA ASP A 58 2.23 58.38 35.02
C ASP A 58 1.56 58.42 33.63
N GLN A 59 1.58 59.61 33.00
CA GLN A 59 0.96 59.82 31.69
C GLN A 59 1.68 59.01 30.60
N GLU A 60 3.00 58.89 30.65
CA GLU A 60 3.76 58.08 29.67
C GLU A 60 3.39 56.60 29.79
N MET A 61 3.22 56.11 31.04
CA MET A 61 2.83 54.72 31.27
C MET A 61 1.39 54.45 30.81
N LYS A 62 0.46 55.41 30.99
CA LYS A 62 -0.90 55.30 30.46
C LYS A 62 -0.91 55.18 28.94
N ASP A 63 -0.09 55.98 28.25
CA ASP A 63 0.00 55.96 26.79
C ASP A 63 0.59 54.64 26.27
N VAL A 64 1.62 54.10 26.93
CA VAL A 64 2.20 52.78 26.60
C VAL A 64 1.21 51.64 26.85
N ILE A 65 0.47 51.66 27.97
CA ILE A 65 -0.56 50.65 28.26
C ILE A 65 -1.69 50.73 27.22
N LYS A 66 -2.10 51.94 26.83
CA LYS A 66 -3.11 52.14 25.79
C LYS A 66 -2.64 51.59 24.44
N GLU A 67 -1.42 51.91 24.00
CA GLU A 67 -0.85 51.37 22.75
C GLU A 67 -0.76 49.83 22.78
N PHE A 68 -0.35 49.26 23.91
CA PHE A 68 -0.30 47.81 24.08
C PHE A 68 -1.70 47.18 23.99
N ASN A 69 -2.70 47.78 24.63
CA ASN A 69 -4.08 47.31 24.59
C ASN A 69 -4.67 47.41 23.17
N ASP A 70 -4.42 48.51 22.46
CA ASP A 70 -4.88 48.71 21.08
C ASP A 70 -4.25 47.67 20.13
N ARG A 71 -2.93 47.47 20.20
CA ARG A 71 -2.23 46.42 19.42
C ARG A 71 -2.70 45.01 19.78
N THR A 72 -3.00 44.77 21.05
CA THR A 72 -3.46 43.47 21.53
C THR A 72 -4.88 43.19 21.07
N ALA A 73 -5.78 44.19 21.11
CA ALA A 73 -7.13 44.11 20.59
C ALA A 73 -7.13 43.79 19.09
N GLN A 74 -6.31 44.49 18.28
CA GLN A 74 -6.15 44.22 16.85
C GLN A 74 -5.71 42.77 16.58
N ARG A 75 -4.71 42.27 17.33
CA ARG A 75 -4.25 40.87 17.18
C ARG A 75 -5.31 39.84 17.55
N PHE A 76 -6.14 40.14 18.56
CA PHE A 76 -7.25 39.28 18.93
C PHE A 76 -8.32 39.23 17.85
N GLU A 77 -8.62 40.36 17.22
CA GLU A 77 -9.54 40.44 16.07
C GLU A 77 -9.01 39.63 14.87
N GLU A 78 -7.75 39.86 14.46
CA GLU A 78 -7.09 39.09 13.39
C GLU A 78 -7.00 37.57 13.69
N TYR A 79 -6.84 37.20 14.96
CA TYR A 79 -6.86 35.79 15.36
C TYR A 79 -8.27 35.21 15.25
N ASN A 80 -9.31 35.96 15.67
CA ASN A 80 -10.69 35.53 15.61
C ASN A 80 -11.18 35.36 14.16
N GLU A 81 -10.83 36.30 13.27
CA GLU A 81 -11.12 36.21 11.82
C GLU A 81 -10.48 34.96 11.19
N ARG A 82 -9.18 34.74 11.45
CA ARG A 82 -8.48 33.53 10.96
C ARG A 82 -9.09 32.24 11.51
N MET A 83 -9.53 32.26 12.76
CA MET A 83 -10.24 31.14 13.38
C MET A 83 -11.58 30.87 12.69
N GLN A 84 -12.34 31.92 12.34
CA GLN A 84 -13.60 31.77 11.61
C GLN A 84 -13.39 31.20 10.21
N VAL A 85 -12.40 31.72 9.45
CA VAL A 85 -12.07 31.20 8.11
C VAL A 85 -11.72 29.72 8.15
N LYS A 86 -10.84 29.31 9.09
CA LYS A 86 -10.47 27.90 9.26
C LYS A 86 -11.64 27.02 9.66
N LYS A 87 -12.56 27.53 10.49
CA LYS A 87 -13.77 26.81 10.89
C LYS A 87 -14.70 26.58 9.70
N ASN A 88 -14.87 27.57 8.82
CA ASN A 88 -15.67 27.45 7.61
C ASN A 88 -15.06 26.44 6.62
N GLN A 89 -13.75 26.50 6.39
CA GLN A 89 -13.03 25.52 5.56
C GLN A 89 -13.18 24.09 6.09
N CYS A 90 -13.08 23.89 7.41
CA CYS A 90 -13.29 22.59 8.02
C CYS A 90 -14.73 22.08 7.83
N LYS A 91 -15.72 22.97 7.92
CA LYS A 91 -17.13 22.62 7.71
C LYS A 91 -17.38 22.18 6.27
N GLU A 92 -16.89 22.94 5.28
CA GLU A 92 -17.01 22.59 3.86
C GLU A 92 -16.34 21.25 3.53
N GLN A 93 -15.16 20.99 4.10
CA GLN A 93 -14.46 19.71 3.91
C GLN A 93 -15.24 18.53 4.50
N CYS A 94 -15.78 18.67 5.71
CA CYS A 94 -16.62 17.64 6.34
C CYS A 94 -17.90 17.39 5.53
N ASP A 95 -18.60 18.43 5.06
CA ASP A 95 -19.81 18.29 4.26
C ASP A 95 -19.52 17.55 2.95
N LYS A 96 -18.38 17.83 2.31
CA LYS A 96 -17.92 17.13 1.10
C LYS A 96 -17.62 15.65 1.35
N GLU A 97 -16.95 15.32 2.46
CA GLU A 97 -16.63 13.92 2.82
C GLU A 97 -17.90 13.13 3.18
N ILE A 98 -18.84 13.73 3.90
CA ILE A 98 -20.14 13.12 4.21
C ILE A 98 -20.92 12.84 2.92
N GLN A 99 -20.96 13.78 1.98
CA GLN A 99 -21.59 13.58 0.67
C GLN A 99 -20.97 12.40 -0.11
N GLN A 100 -19.64 12.24 -0.06
CA GLN A 100 -18.96 11.10 -0.69
C GLN A 100 -19.30 9.76 -0.03
N ILE A 101 -19.36 9.72 1.31
CA ILE A 101 -19.73 8.51 2.05
C ILE A 101 -21.17 8.10 1.71
N ILE A 102 -22.11 9.05 1.70
CA ILE A 102 -23.52 8.79 1.35
C ILE A 102 -23.63 8.25 -0.08
N LEU A 103 -22.89 8.83 -1.03
CA LEU A 103 -22.90 8.37 -2.42
C LEU A 103 -22.33 6.95 -2.55
N LYS A 104 -21.26 6.64 -1.81
CA LYS A 104 -20.64 5.31 -1.79
C LYS A 104 -21.59 4.26 -1.21
N ASP A 105 -22.22 4.53 -0.07
CA ASP A 105 -23.21 3.65 0.54
C ASP A 105 -24.40 3.39 -0.39
N LYS A 106 -24.86 4.41 -1.13
CA LYS A 106 -25.94 4.26 -2.11
C LYS A 106 -25.57 3.29 -3.24
N ILE A 107 -24.34 3.35 -3.75
CA ILE A 107 -23.83 2.45 -4.79
C ILE A 107 -23.68 1.02 -4.26
N GLU A 108 -23.10 0.85 -3.07
CA GLU A 108 -22.92 -0.47 -2.44
C GLU A 108 -24.28 -1.13 -2.16
N LYS A 109 -25.28 -0.36 -1.72
CA LYS A 109 -26.65 -0.85 -1.51
C LYS A 109 -27.33 -1.27 -2.82
N GLU A 110 -27.23 -0.46 -3.89
CA GLU A 110 -27.80 -0.80 -5.20
C GLU A 110 -27.14 -2.05 -5.81
N LEU A 111 -25.81 -2.19 -5.63
CA LEU A 111 -25.08 -3.37 -6.07
C LEU A 111 -25.54 -4.63 -5.32
N THR A 112 -25.68 -4.54 -3.99
CA THR A 112 -26.12 -5.66 -3.12
C THR A 112 -27.55 -6.10 -3.43
N GLU A 113 -28.46 -5.15 -3.68
CA GLU A 113 -29.85 -5.45 -4.06
C GLU A 113 -29.91 -6.16 -5.43
N ARG A 114 -29.14 -5.69 -6.41
CA ARG A 114 -29.07 -6.34 -7.74
C ARG A 114 -28.46 -7.74 -7.68
N PHE A 115 -27.42 -7.97 -6.88
CA PHE A 115 -26.84 -9.30 -6.69
C PHE A 115 -27.80 -10.24 -5.97
N SER A 116 -28.45 -9.79 -4.88
CA SER A 116 -29.45 -10.59 -4.14
C SER A 116 -30.66 -10.98 -5.00
N ALA A 117 -31.07 -10.10 -5.92
CA ALA A 117 -32.16 -10.36 -6.87
C ALA A 117 -31.77 -11.34 -8.00
N LEU A 118 -30.48 -11.43 -8.35
CA LEU A 118 -29.97 -12.44 -9.28
C LEU A 118 -29.86 -13.82 -8.63
N GLU A 119 -29.45 -13.86 -7.36
CA GLU A 119 -29.18 -15.10 -6.62
C GLU A 119 -30.47 -15.87 -6.26
N THR A 120 -31.61 -15.20 -6.18
CA THR A 120 -32.93 -15.81 -5.91
C THR A 120 -33.64 -16.39 -7.14
N LYS A 121 -33.12 -16.19 -8.36
CA LYS A 121 -33.71 -16.73 -9.60
C LYS A 121 -33.06 -18.01 -10.13
N ILE A 122 -32.10 -18.57 -9.40
CA ILE A 122 -31.48 -19.85 -9.75
C ILE A 122 -32.12 -20.91 -8.83
N ASP A 123 -33.20 -21.54 -9.31
CA ASP A 123 -33.80 -22.68 -8.62
C ASP A 123 -32.75 -23.80 -8.58
N THR A 124 -32.43 -24.26 -7.37
CA THR A 124 -31.53 -25.38 -7.08
C THR A 124 -31.91 -26.69 -7.78
N ASN A 125 -33.07 -26.74 -8.43
CA ASN A 125 -33.56 -27.88 -9.20
C ASN A 125 -33.19 -27.87 -10.69
N ASP A 126 -32.65 -26.76 -11.24
CA ASP A 126 -32.25 -26.66 -12.66
C ASP A 126 -30.76 -27.00 -12.92
N ILE A 127 -29.97 -27.26 -11.87
CA ILE A 127 -28.58 -27.73 -12.00
C ILE A 127 -28.59 -29.26 -12.12
N LEU A 128 -28.73 -29.70 -13.38
CA LEU A 128 -28.65 -31.09 -13.80
C LEU A 128 -27.31 -31.71 -13.35
N THR A 129 -27.41 -32.56 -12.32
CA THR A 129 -26.73 -33.86 -12.18
C THR A 129 -25.34 -33.98 -12.84
N CYS A 130 -24.29 -33.54 -12.16
CA CYS A 130 -23.00 -34.20 -12.30
C CYS A 130 -22.30 -34.34 -10.95
N ILE A 131 -22.20 -35.60 -10.56
CA ILE A 131 -21.56 -36.12 -9.36
C ILE A 131 -20.05 -35.94 -9.55
N CYS A 132 -19.44 -35.00 -8.83
CA CYS A 132 -17.99 -35.00 -8.57
C CYS A 132 -17.77 -34.70 -7.09
N GLU A 133 -17.41 -35.79 -6.42
CA GLU A 133 -17.14 -35.97 -5.02
C GLU A 133 -16.04 -35.02 -4.52
N LYS A 134 -16.31 -34.39 -3.37
CA LYS A 134 -15.39 -33.63 -2.50
C LYS A 134 -13.94 -34.16 -2.58
N SER A 135 -12.96 -33.41 -3.10
CA SER A 135 -11.56 -33.81 -2.84
C SER A 135 -10.41 -32.80 -2.92
N VAL A 136 -10.49 -31.58 -3.48
CA VAL A 136 -9.25 -30.76 -3.61
C VAL A 136 -9.33 -29.31 -3.09
N ALA A 137 -10.46 -28.61 -3.18
CA ALA A 137 -10.54 -27.21 -2.73
C ALA A 137 -10.64 -27.07 -1.19
N ASP A 138 -11.45 -27.89 -0.51
CA ASP A 138 -11.70 -27.80 0.94
C ASP A 138 -10.49 -28.26 1.81
N LYS A 139 -9.46 -28.86 1.20
CA LYS A 139 -8.24 -29.33 1.90
C LYS A 139 -7.07 -28.35 1.80
N VAL A 140 -7.05 -27.49 0.78
CA VAL A 140 -6.00 -26.46 0.60
C VAL A 140 -6.32 -25.22 1.45
N GLU A 141 -7.60 -24.89 1.61
CA GLU A 141 -8.05 -23.76 2.43
C GLU A 141 -7.84 -23.99 3.94
N LYS A 142 -8.06 -25.23 4.44
CA LYS A 142 -7.83 -25.57 5.86
C LYS A 142 -6.36 -25.72 6.25
N THR A 143 -5.45 -25.90 5.29
CA THR A 143 -4.02 -26.11 5.55
C THR A 143 -3.22 -24.80 5.47
N CYS A 144 -3.64 -23.84 4.63
CA CYS A 144 -3.02 -22.50 4.58
C CYS A 144 -3.41 -21.63 5.79
N VAL A 145 -4.64 -21.79 6.31
CA VAL A 145 -5.13 -21.04 7.49
C VAL A 145 -4.49 -21.50 8.82
N LYS A 146 -3.86 -22.69 8.86
CA LYS A 146 -3.18 -23.19 10.07
C LYS A 146 -1.75 -22.66 10.27
N CYS A 147 -1.10 -22.12 9.24
CA CYS A 147 0.21 -21.46 9.39
C CYS A 147 0.14 -20.01 9.90
N GLY A 148 -1.06 -19.40 9.96
CA GLY A 148 -1.26 -18.02 10.40
C GLY A 148 -1.67 -17.83 11.87
N ARG A 149 -1.72 -18.90 12.69
CA ARG A 149 -2.26 -18.85 14.07
C ARG A 149 -1.24 -18.86 15.21
N ILE A 150 -0.01 -18.46 14.94
CA ILE A 150 1.01 -18.26 15.98
C ILE A 150 1.55 -16.85 15.82
N LEU A 151 0.95 -15.88 16.52
CA LEU A 151 1.57 -14.64 17.03
C LEU A 151 0.48 -13.75 17.63
N GLY A 152 0.05 -14.13 18.84
CA GLY A 152 -0.71 -13.25 19.71
C GLY A 152 0.18 -12.11 20.20
N THR A 153 0.28 -11.03 19.42
CA THR A 153 0.58 -9.66 19.88
C THR A 153 0.17 -8.70 18.77
N ALA A 154 -0.69 -7.74 19.11
CA ALA A 154 -1.25 -6.75 18.21
C ALA A 154 -0.18 -5.97 17.42
N VAL A 155 -0.05 -6.28 16.13
CA VAL A 155 0.58 -5.41 15.13
C VAL A 155 -0.30 -5.46 13.88
N PRO A 156 -0.87 -4.32 13.41
CA PRO A 156 -1.69 -4.30 12.21
C PRO A 156 -0.85 -4.71 10.99
N GLU A 157 -1.36 -5.68 10.22
CA GLU A 157 -0.82 -6.21 8.96
C GLU A 157 -0.81 -5.18 7.82
N LEU A 158 -0.09 -4.06 7.99
CA LEU A 158 0.03 -3.01 6.96
C LEU A 158 1.33 -3.10 6.13
N SER A 159 2.15 -4.15 6.31
CA SER A 159 3.44 -4.32 5.63
C SER A 159 3.43 -5.28 4.42
N LEU A 160 2.27 -5.82 4.01
CA LEU A 160 2.17 -6.81 2.92
C LEU A 160 1.37 -6.37 1.68
N ILE A 161 0.81 -5.16 1.66
CA ILE A 161 -0.13 -4.72 0.59
C ILE A 161 0.60 -4.56 -0.76
N GLY A 162 1.83 -4.02 -0.76
CA GLY A 162 2.58 -3.82 -2.00
C GLY A 162 3.01 -5.12 -2.68
N GLY A 163 3.48 -6.10 -1.89
CA GLY A 163 3.93 -7.39 -2.40
C GLY A 163 2.78 -8.22 -2.96
N ILE A 164 1.64 -8.28 -2.25
CA ILE A 164 0.46 -9.04 -2.70
C ILE A 164 -0.13 -8.45 -3.98
N ALA A 165 -0.23 -7.12 -4.08
CA ALA A 165 -0.78 -6.46 -5.27
C ALA A 165 0.09 -6.69 -6.52
N VAL A 166 1.42 -6.60 -6.37
CA VAL A 166 2.35 -6.84 -7.48
C VAL A 166 2.35 -8.31 -7.87
N TYR A 167 2.36 -9.22 -6.91
CA TYR A 167 2.27 -10.66 -7.17
C TYR A 167 0.97 -11.01 -7.92
N ALA A 168 -0.17 -10.45 -7.51
CA ALA A 168 -1.44 -10.66 -8.20
C ALA A 168 -1.46 -10.08 -9.62
N ALA A 169 -0.89 -8.88 -9.82
CA ALA A 169 -0.77 -8.25 -11.14
C ALA A 169 0.19 -9.03 -12.06
N ALA A 170 1.31 -9.50 -11.53
CA ALA A 170 2.25 -10.34 -12.26
C ALA A 170 1.60 -11.67 -12.67
N GLN A 171 0.81 -12.29 -11.78
CA GLN A 171 0.11 -13.54 -12.08
C GLN A 171 -0.93 -13.35 -13.19
N SER A 172 -1.72 -12.27 -13.14
CA SER A 172 -2.74 -12.00 -14.17
C SER A 172 -2.12 -11.70 -15.53
N ALA A 173 -1.03 -10.93 -15.56
CA ALA A 173 -0.28 -10.66 -16.79
C ALA A 173 0.35 -11.96 -17.35
N THR A 174 1.01 -12.74 -16.50
CA THR A 174 1.66 -14.01 -16.86
C THR A 174 0.66 -15.01 -17.42
N MET A 175 -0.52 -15.13 -16.79
CA MET A 175 -1.56 -16.03 -17.25
C MET A 175 -2.14 -15.60 -18.60
N LYS A 176 -2.35 -14.28 -18.79
CA LYS A 176 -2.82 -13.74 -20.07
C LYS A 176 -1.81 -14.00 -21.17
N THR A 177 -0.52 -13.80 -20.91
CA THR A 177 0.56 -14.10 -21.86
C THR A 177 0.61 -15.59 -22.19
N PHE A 178 0.59 -16.45 -21.16
CA PHE A 178 0.59 -17.91 -21.34
C PHE A 178 -0.53 -18.37 -22.28
N ILE A 179 -1.77 -17.95 -22.02
CA ILE A 179 -2.94 -18.35 -22.81
C ILE A 179 -2.79 -17.84 -24.25
N SER A 180 -2.46 -16.56 -24.42
CA SER A 180 -2.32 -15.95 -25.74
C SER A 180 -1.23 -16.62 -26.59
N GLU A 181 -0.04 -16.81 -26.02
CA GLU A 181 1.11 -17.38 -26.73
C GLU A 181 0.87 -18.85 -27.06
N THR A 182 0.35 -19.64 -26.10
CA THR A 182 0.05 -21.06 -26.34
C THR A 182 -0.98 -21.21 -27.47
N ILE A 183 -2.03 -20.38 -27.48
CA ILE A 183 -3.04 -20.40 -28.55
C ILE A 183 -2.42 -19.99 -29.90
N ASP A 184 -1.57 -18.98 -29.94
CA ASP A 184 -0.89 -18.56 -31.17
C ASP A 184 -0.03 -19.69 -31.74
N VAL A 185 0.83 -20.31 -30.93
CA VAL A 185 1.70 -21.40 -31.37
C VAL A 185 0.88 -22.64 -31.75
N LEU A 186 -0.22 -22.94 -31.05
CA LEU A 186 -1.15 -24.01 -31.45
C LEU A 186 -1.77 -23.73 -32.83
N ASN A 187 -2.18 -22.49 -33.09
CA ASN A 187 -2.76 -22.12 -34.38
C ASN A 187 -1.76 -22.19 -35.54
N ARG A 188 -0.45 -22.11 -35.26
CA ARG A 188 0.62 -22.35 -36.25
C ARG A 188 0.76 -23.83 -36.62
N ILE A 189 0.21 -24.76 -35.83
CA ILE A 189 0.12 -26.17 -36.22
C ILE A 189 -0.89 -26.26 -37.37
N GLY A 190 -0.42 -26.71 -38.53
CA GLY A 190 -1.24 -26.78 -39.74
C GLY A 190 -2.57 -27.49 -39.49
N GLY A 191 -3.69 -26.84 -39.84
CA GLY A 191 -5.05 -27.37 -39.66
C GLY A 191 -5.70 -27.07 -38.30
N MET A 192 -4.95 -26.65 -37.27
CA MET A 192 -5.50 -26.43 -35.92
C MET A 192 -6.54 -25.30 -35.89
N SER A 193 -6.22 -24.16 -36.50
CA SER A 193 -7.15 -23.04 -36.62
C SER A 193 -8.39 -23.37 -37.45
N GLN A 194 -8.30 -24.31 -38.40
CA GLN A 194 -9.45 -24.74 -39.20
C GLN A 194 -10.35 -25.70 -38.42
N LEU A 195 -9.76 -26.54 -37.57
CA LEU A 195 -10.47 -27.56 -36.82
C LEU A 195 -11.21 -26.97 -35.61
N PHE A 196 -10.55 -26.10 -34.83
CA PHE A 196 -11.12 -25.54 -33.61
C PHE A 196 -11.52 -24.07 -33.74
N GLY A 197 -10.88 -23.29 -34.60
CA GLY A 197 -11.07 -21.84 -34.67
C GLY A 197 -10.97 -21.19 -33.28
N ALA A 198 -11.96 -20.39 -32.90
CA ALA A 198 -12.02 -19.75 -31.59
C ALA A 198 -12.17 -20.73 -30.41
N LYS A 199 -12.65 -21.97 -30.64
CA LYS A 199 -12.87 -22.97 -29.58
C LYS A 199 -11.56 -23.49 -28.98
N ILE A 200 -10.41 -23.26 -29.62
CA ILE A 200 -9.11 -23.66 -29.06
C ILE A 200 -8.85 -23.05 -27.68
N SER A 201 -9.41 -21.86 -27.44
CA SER A 201 -9.32 -21.15 -26.15
C SER A 201 -9.92 -21.92 -24.97
N GLN A 202 -10.86 -22.84 -25.21
CA GLN A 202 -11.49 -23.65 -24.16
C GLN A 202 -10.54 -24.69 -23.58
N PHE A 203 -9.53 -25.13 -24.35
CA PHE A 203 -8.56 -26.12 -23.91
C PHE A 203 -7.43 -25.49 -23.08
N VAL A 204 -7.03 -24.26 -23.42
CA VAL A 204 -5.90 -23.56 -22.77
C VAL A 204 -6.39 -22.81 -21.54
N THR A 205 -6.52 -23.53 -20.42
CA THR A 205 -6.93 -22.96 -19.14
C THR A 205 -5.74 -22.63 -18.23
N PRO A 206 -5.93 -21.79 -17.20
CA PRO A 206 -4.90 -21.51 -16.20
C PRO A 206 -4.29 -22.74 -15.52
N SER A 207 -5.06 -23.82 -15.41
CA SER A 207 -4.59 -25.08 -14.82
C SER A 207 -3.48 -25.76 -15.62
N ILE A 208 -3.40 -25.50 -16.94
CA ILE A 208 -2.39 -26.07 -17.83
C ILE A 208 -1.01 -25.50 -17.51
N TYR A 209 -0.92 -24.23 -17.12
CA TYR A 209 0.36 -23.60 -16.77
C TYR A 209 1.10 -24.37 -15.66
N GLY A 210 0.36 -24.87 -14.66
CA GLY A 210 0.95 -25.68 -13.58
C GLY A 210 1.24 -27.14 -13.96
N LYS A 211 0.65 -27.66 -15.05
CA LYS A 211 0.81 -29.03 -15.53
C LYS A 211 0.76 -29.05 -17.06
N PRO A 212 1.84 -28.62 -17.75
CA PRO A 212 1.81 -28.36 -19.19
C PRO A 212 1.42 -29.59 -20.01
N MET A 213 1.83 -30.79 -19.59
CA MET A 213 1.53 -32.04 -20.30
C MET A 213 0.05 -32.47 -20.20
N ASN A 214 -0.74 -31.88 -19.30
CA ASN A 214 -2.16 -32.19 -19.19
C ASN A 214 -2.98 -31.70 -20.40
N LEU A 215 -2.42 -30.83 -21.26
CA LEU A 215 -3.10 -30.39 -22.47
C LEU A 215 -2.99 -31.40 -23.61
N VAL A 216 -1.90 -32.17 -23.65
CA VAL A 216 -1.56 -33.01 -24.81
C VAL A 216 -2.63 -34.08 -25.08
N ILE A 217 -3.01 -34.83 -24.05
CA ILE A 217 -3.96 -35.95 -24.18
C ILE A 217 -5.38 -35.45 -24.54
N PRO A 218 -6.00 -34.50 -23.80
CA PRO A 218 -7.35 -34.03 -24.11
C PRO A 218 -7.45 -33.36 -25.48
N LEU A 219 -6.40 -32.62 -25.87
CA LEU A 219 -6.39 -31.96 -27.17
C LEU A 219 -6.24 -32.97 -28.31
N GLN A 220 -5.40 -34.00 -28.13
CA GLN A 220 -5.28 -35.10 -29.09
C GLN A 220 -6.59 -35.89 -29.23
N GLU A 221 -7.28 -36.17 -28.13
CA GLU A 221 -8.58 -36.83 -28.16
C GLU A 221 -9.64 -35.97 -28.85
N ALA A 222 -9.67 -34.67 -28.59
CA ALA A 222 -10.56 -33.73 -29.26
C ALA A 222 -10.29 -33.66 -30.77
N ILE A 223 -9.02 -33.71 -31.18
CA ILE A 223 -8.62 -33.79 -32.59
C ILE A 223 -9.16 -35.08 -33.21
N ASN A 224 -8.89 -36.24 -32.60
CA ASN A 224 -9.33 -37.53 -33.10
C ASN A 224 -10.86 -37.62 -33.21
N ASN A 225 -11.59 -37.02 -32.27
CA ASN A 225 -13.05 -36.98 -32.31
C ASN A 225 -13.57 -36.02 -33.40
N ALA A 226 -12.94 -34.87 -33.59
CA ALA A 226 -13.30 -33.94 -34.66
C ALA A 226 -13.02 -34.54 -36.05
N CYS A 227 -11.95 -35.34 -36.20
CA CYS A 227 -11.64 -36.03 -37.45
C CYS A 227 -12.59 -37.17 -37.82
N LYS A 228 -13.44 -37.63 -36.89
CA LYS A 228 -14.52 -38.59 -37.20
C LYS A 228 -15.74 -37.92 -37.86
N CYS A 229 -15.84 -36.59 -37.83
CA CYS A 229 -16.93 -35.87 -38.45
C CYS A 229 -16.80 -35.91 -39.98
N PRO A 230 -17.88 -36.21 -40.74
CA PRO A 230 -17.85 -36.30 -42.20
C PRO A 230 -17.29 -35.04 -42.87
N ASP A 231 -17.64 -33.86 -42.34
CA ASP A 231 -17.23 -32.55 -42.88
C ASP A 231 -15.74 -32.22 -42.65
N MET A 232 -15.04 -33.01 -41.82
CA MET A 232 -13.66 -32.75 -41.42
C MET A 232 -12.65 -33.66 -42.14
N GLY A 233 -13.11 -34.64 -42.91
CA GLY A 233 -12.25 -35.65 -43.56
C GLY A 233 -11.16 -35.04 -44.45
N ASP A 234 -11.48 -33.96 -45.17
CA ASP A 234 -10.53 -33.31 -46.11
C ASP A 234 -9.64 -32.24 -45.43
N LYS A 235 -9.80 -32.02 -44.12
CA LYS A 235 -9.01 -31.00 -43.42
C LYS A 235 -7.59 -31.48 -43.22
N ILE A 236 -6.65 -30.53 -43.30
CA ILE A 236 -5.21 -30.79 -43.20
C ILE A 236 -4.91 -31.68 -42.00
N LEU A 237 -5.52 -31.44 -40.83
CA LEU A 237 -5.24 -32.19 -39.59
C LEU A 237 -5.77 -33.65 -39.58
N CYS A 238 -6.76 -33.97 -40.41
CA CYS A 238 -7.50 -35.23 -40.34
C CYS A 238 -7.27 -36.17 -41.53
N GLY A 239 -7.14 -35.62 -42.74
CA GLY A 239 -6.99 -36.42 -43.98
C GLY A 239 -5.73 -36.12 -44.77
N GLY A 240 -4.91 -35.13 -44.37
CA GLY A 240 -3.77 -34.65 -45.15
C GLY A 240 -2.40 -35.11 -44.67
N ILE A 241 -2.33 -36.00 -43.68
CA ILE A 241 -1.14 -36.13 -42.84
C ILE A 241 -0.46 -37.47 -43.02
N GLU A 242 0.71 -37.43 -43.66
CA GLU A 242 1.71 -38.49 -43.64
C GLU A 242 1.90 -38.98 -42.20
N ARG A 243 1.95 -40.31 -41.95
CA ARG A 243 2.04 -40.92 -40.59
C ARG A 243 3.07 -40.22 -39.67
N SER A 244 4.09 -39.60 -40.26
CA SER A 244 5.07 -38.75 -39.62
C SER A 244 4.45 -37.62 -38.77
N PHE A 245 3.43 -36.91 -39.25
CA PHE A 245 2.87 -35.78 -38.48
C PHE A 245 1.85 -36.23 -37.43
N GLU A 246 1.09 -37.31 -37.64
CA GLU A 246 0.31 -37.90 -36.53
C GLU A 246 1.22 -38.28 -35.35
N GLN A 247 2.39 -38.87 -35.64
CA GLN A 247 3.38 -39.20 -34.61
C GLN A 247 4.00 -37.96 -33.94
N ASN A 248 4.14 -36.86 -34.69
CA ASN A 248 4.74 -35.62 -34.18
C ASN A 248 3.73 -34.65 -33.56
N LEU A 249 2.42 -34.88 -33.71
CA LEU A 249 1.39 -34.00 -33.19
C LEU A 249 1.47 -33.81 -31.67
N PRO A 250 1.64 -34.87 -30.84
CA PRO A 250 1.86 -34.70 -29.40
C PRO A 250 3.09 -33.83 -29.08
N ALA A 251 4.19 -34.02 -29.82
CA ALA A 251 5.40 -33.23 -29.65
C ALA A 251 5.20 -31.75 -30.04
N ARG A 252 4.42 -31.47 -31.08
CA ARG A 252 4.07 -30.10 -31.49
C ARG A 252 3.17 -29.41 -30.46
N ILE A 253 2.19 -30.13 -29.90
CA ILE A 253 1.35 -29.60 -28.82
C ILE A 253 2.20 -29.32 -27.58
N ALA A 254 3.07 -30.26 -27.19
CA ALA A 254 3.98 -30.06 -26.06
C ALA A 254 4.92 -28.86 -26.27
N TYR A 255 5.45 -28.68 -27.49
CA TYR A 255 6.26 -27.51 -27.85
C TYR A 255 5.48 -26.20 -27.72
N ALA A 256 4.22 -26.15 -28.20
CA ALA A 256 3.38 -24.97 -28.09
C ALA A 256 3.14 -24.56 -26.63
N VAL A 257 2.88 -25.54 -25.76
CA VAL A 257 2.70 -25.27 -24.33
C VAL A 257 4.00 -24.80 -23.68
N ASN A 258 5.13 -25.45 -23.97
CA ASN A 258 6.42 -25.05 -23.40
C ASN A 258 6.81 -23.63 -23.82
N GLN A 259 6.60 -23.26 -25.10
CA GLN A 259 6.83 -21.89 -25.56
C GLN A 259 5.94 -20.87 -24.83
N GLY A 260 4.67 -21.22 -24.61
CA GLY A 260 3.77 -20.41 -23.79
C GLY A 260 4.25 -20.26 -22.35
N VAL A 261 4.77 -21.34 -21.74
CA VAL A 261 5.34 -21.32 -20.38
C VAL A 261 6.60 -20.46 -20.32
N ASP A 262 7.51 -20.58 -21.28
CA ASP A 262 8.75 -19.82 -21.32
C ASP A 262 8.46 -18.31 -21.46
N THR A 263 7.59 -17.93 -22.38
CA THR A 263 7.17 -16.53 -22.58
C THR A 263 6.45 -15.96 -21.35
N ALA A 264 5.65 -16.80 -20.68
CA ALA A 264 4.99 -16.44 -19.44
C ALA A 264 6.01 -16.23 -18.30
N ASN A 265 7.03 -17.08 -18.18
CA ASN A 265 8.10 -16.93 -17.20
C ASN A 265 8.92 -15.64 -17.43
N ASP A 266 9.19 -15.27 -18.68
CA ASP A 266 9.84 -14.01 -19.03
C ASP A 266 8.97 -12.80 -18.67
N THR A 267 7.66 -12.92 -18.89
CA THR A 267 6.69 -11.90 -18.47
C THR A 267 6.66 -11.75 -16.96
N TRP A 268 6.67 -12.87 -16.22
CA TRP A 268 6.74 -12.89 -14.77
C TRP A 268 8.01 -12.21 -14.27
N ALA A 269 9.16 -12.59 -14.80
CA ALA A 269 10.46 -12.02 -14.45
C ALA A 269 10.46 -10.50 -14.69
N THR A 270 9.93 -10.06 -15.84
CA THR A 270 9.82 -8.64 -16.20
C THR A 270 8.92 -7.88 -15.23
N ALA A 271 7.73 -8.41 -14.93
CA ALA A 271 6.73 -7.78 -14.06
C ALA A 271 7.14 -7.73 -12.57
N THR A 272 8.07 -8.59 -12.17
CA THR A 272 8.59 -8.66 -10.80
C THR A 272 9.94 -7.94 -10.62
N THR A 273 10.47 -7.30 -11.67
CA THR A 273 11.71 -6.52 -11.57
C THR A 273 11.54 -5.35 -10.58
N PRO A 274 12.59 -4.98 -9.81
CA PRO A 274 12.52 -3.86 -8.87
C PRO A 274 12.17 -2.52 -9.55
N THR A 275 12.55 -2.36 -10.82
CA THR A 275 12.24 -1.17 -11.61
C THR A 275 10.75 -1.10 -11.91
N THR A 276 10.13 -2.17 -12.43
CA THR A 276 8.68 -2.18 -12.67
C THR A 276 7.88 -2.06 -11.38
N PHE A 277 8.37 -2.68 -10.29
CA PHE A 277 7.78 -2.55 -8.95
C PHE A 277 7.66 -1.09 -8.51
N LEU A 278 8.74 -0.31 -8.60
CA LEU A 278 8.75 1.09 -8.18
C LEU A 278 8.01 2.02 -9.16
N THR A 279 7.87 1.65 -10.43
CA THR A 279 7.10 2.43 -11.41
C THR A 279 5.60 2.22 -11.33
N ASN A 280 5.12 1.18 -10.64
CA ASN A 280 3.68 0.97 -10.51
C ASN A 280 3.08 2.08 -9.64
N PRO A 281 2.12 2.89 -10.15
CA PRO A 281 1.60 4.05 -9.45
C PRO A 281 0.95 3.69 -8.10
N PHE A 282 0.34 2.49 -8.00
CA PHE A 282 -0.24 2.02 -6.75
C PHE A 282 0.84 1.73 -5.70
N VAL A 283 1.93 1.09 -6.12
CA VAL A 283 3.06 0.77 -5.24
C VAL A 283 3.77 2.04 -4.80
N ALA A 284 4.10 2.93 -5.75
CA ALA A 284 4.73 4.22 -5.46
C ALA A 284 3.89 5.06 -4.48
N SER A 285 2.57 5.13 -4.70
CA SER A 285 1.63 5.80 -3.80
C SER A 285 1.62 5.15 -2.40
N SER A 286 1.58 3.82 -2.32
CA SER A 286 1.62 3.10 -1.05
C SER A 286 2.91 3.37 -0.25
N ILE A 287 4.06 3.39 -0.93
CA ILE A 287 5.36 3.70 -0.31
C ILE A 287 5.38 5.14 0.18
N ALA A 288 4.88 6.10 -0.61
CA ALA A 288 4.79 7.50 -0.21
C ALA A 288 3.93 7.68 1.06
N ILE A 289 2.77 7.00 1.13
CA ILE A 289 1.89 7.03 2.31
C ILE A 289 2.60 6.41 3.52
N MET A 290 3.26 5.26 3.36
CA MET A 290 4.01 4.60 4.45
C MET A 290 5.12 5.51 5.00
N ILE A 291 5.84 6.22 4.13
CA ILE A 291 6.86 7.19 4.52
C ILE A 291 6.24 8.36 5.30
N ILE A 292 5.12 8.92 4.83
CA ILE A 292 4.41 10.01 5.53
C ILE A 292 3.95 9.55 6.91
N VAL A 293 3.33 8.37 7.02
CA VAL A 293 2.89 7.80 8.29
C VAL A 293 4.07 7.57 9.24
N ALA A 294 5.20 7.04 8.74
CA ALA A 294 6.41 6.85 9.55
C ALA A 294 6.97 8.19 10.07
N ILE A 295 7.03 9.24 9.22
CA ILE A 295 7.47 10.58 9.63
C ILE A 295 6.54 11.14 10.72
N VAL A 296 5.21 11.06 10.52
CA VAL A 296 4.22 11.53 11.50
C VAL A 296 4.34 10.77 12.82
N LEU A 297 4.54 9.45 12.78
CA LEU A 297 4.78 8.62 13.97
C LEU A 297 6.06 9.02 14.70
N ILE A 298 7.17 9.23 13.99
CA ILE A 298 8.44 9.67 14.59
C ILE A 298 8.25 11.04 15.28
N ILE A 299 7.63 12.01 14.59
CA ILE A 299 7.34 13.34 15.16
C ILE A 299 6.45 13.20 16.40
N TYR A 300 5.38 12.39 16.32
CA TYR A 300 4.48 12.12 17.44
C TYR A 300 5.23 11.53 18.64
N LEU A 301 6.11 10.55 18.43
CA LEU A 301 6.91 9.92 19.47
C LEU A 301 7.87 10.93 20.12
N ILE A 302 8.53 11.79 19.34
CA ILE A 302 9.41 12.85 19.85
C ILE A 302 8.60 13.85 20.71
N LEU A 303 7.45 14.30 20.22
CA LEU A 303 6.58 15.23 20.96
C LEU A 303 6.04 14.59 22.25
N ARG A 304 5.63 13.32 22.20
CA ARG A 304 5.17 12.55 23.36
C ARG A 304 6.28 12.40 24.40
N TYR A 305 7.50 12.10 23.96
CA TYR A 305 8.68 12.02 24.82
C TYR A 305 8.96 13.36 25.50
N ARG A 306 8.98 14.47 24.74
CA ARG A 306 9.18 15.83 25.29
C ARG A 306 8.10 16.21 26.30
N ARG A 307 6.82 15.91 26.03
CA ARG A 307 5.71 16.16 26.98
C ARG A 307 5.90 15.38 28.28
N LYS A 308 6.24 14.09 28.20
CA LYS A 308 6.53 13.25 29.39
C LYS A 308 7.70 13.82 30.21
N GLN A 309 8.78 14.25 29.56
CA GLN A 309 9.91 14.88 30.24
C GLN A 309 9.51 16.20 30.93
N LYS A 310 8.70 17.04 30.28
CA LYS A 310 8.21 18.31 30.86
C LYS A 310 7.34 18.07 32.10
N ILE A 311 6.49 17.04 32.11
CA ILE A 311 5.67 16.66 33.27
C ILE A 311 6.53 16.15 34.43
N LYS A 312 7.53 15.30 34.16
CA LYS A 312 8.47 14.82 35.19
C LYS A 312 9.21 15.98 35.87
N LYS A 313 9.73 16.93 35.08
CA LYS A 313 10.37 18.14 35.62
C LYS A 313 9.41 18.98 36.47
N LYS A 314 8.17 19.19 36.02
CA LYS A 314 7.14 19.92 36.81
C LYS A 314 6.86 19.24 38.15
N LEU A 315 6.76 17.91 38.17
CA LEU A 315 6.52 17.16 39.41
C LEU A 315 7.70 17.30 40.41
N GLN A 316 8.94 17.33 39.90
CA GLN A 316 10.13 17.59 40.72
C GLN A 316 10.10 19.00 41.34
N TYR A 317 9.76 20.03 40.57
CA TYR A 317 9.63 21.40 41.10
C TYR A 317 8.49 21.55 42.12
N ILE A 318 7.35 20.88 41.93
CA ILE A 318 6.23 20.91 42.90
C ILE A 318 6.62 20.23 44.21
N LYS A 319 7.42 19.15 44.18
CA LYS A 319 7.92 18.50 45.41
C LYS A 319 8.85 19.43 46.19
N LEU A 320 9.78 20.10 45.51
CA LEU A 320 10.72 21.06 46.13
C LEU A 320 10.05 22.31 46.72
N LEU A 321 8.86 22.69 46.25
CA LEU A 321 8.11 23.85 46.76
C LEU A 321 7.21 23.53 47.96
N LYS A 322 7.01 22.26 48.29
CA LYS A 322 6.19 21.82 49.43
C LYS A 322 7.01 21.52 50.68
N GLU A 323 8.33 21.36 50.54
CA GLU A 323 9.32 21.30 51.62
C GLU A 323 9.73 22.72 52.03
#